data_AF-A0A0S6X6G4-F1
#
_entry.id   AF-A0A0S6X6G4-F1
#
_cell.length_a   1.000
_cell.length_b   1.000
_cell.length_c   1.000
_cell.angle_alpha   90.00
_cell.angle_beta   90.00
_cell.angle_gamma   90.00
#
_symmetry.space_group_name_H-M   'P 1'
#
loop_
_entity.id
_entity.type
_entity.pdbx_description
1 polymer ?
#
loop_
_entity_poly.entity_id
_entity_poly.type
_entity_poly.pdbx_seq_one_letter_code
_entity_poly.pdbx_strand_id
1 'polypeptide(L)'
;MPRPIIGIGHSMGGCMLTNLALIQPRLLSGLILIDPVIAATQGRSNWSPARASSGRRDLWPSRDAAASAFAKSKFYQTWDKRVLDLWTEHGLRDLPTALYPSAEGEDKQVTLRTSKHQEVHSFARPTYRAASDRDGPNRPPTRSTHPDLPIAVAPSRALPFYRPEPASVFARLPNLHPGTLYVFGAHSDLSTTVDRAEKLALTGTGVGGSGGAREGRVKEVVLDAGHLVPMERVGETASAAAEWIASELNRFEDEKRDVRQELENVPLDQRARMSPRFVELISGRKGSQAGKPKI
;
A
#
# COMPACT_ATOMS: atom_id res chain seq x y z
N MET A 1 17.96 4.49 -10.42
CA MET A 1 16.64 5.15 -10.45
C MET A 1 16.82 6.60 -10.00
N PRO A 2 16.28 7.59 -10.73
CA PRO A 2 16.31 8.98 -10.29
C PRO A 2 15.56 9.12 -8.95
N ARG A 3 16.05 9.98 -8.07
CA ARG A 3 15.45 10.29 -6.76
C ARG A 3 14.98 11.76 -6.74
N PRO A 4 13.95 12.09 -5.97
CA PRO A 4 13.22 11.24 -5.01
C PRO A 4 12.21 10.30 -5.67
N ILE A 5 11.85 9.21 -4.96
CA ILE A 5 10.81 8.27 -5.40
C ILE A 5 9.63 8.40 -4.44
N ILE A 6 8.44 8.70 -4.96
CA ILE A 6 7.21 8.79 -4.17
C ILE A 6 6.33 7.58 -4.48
N GLY A 7 5.88 6.87 -3.44
CA GLY A 7 4.93 5.77 -3.57
C GLY A 7 3.49 6.26 -3.45
N ILE A 8 2.62 5.89 -4.39
CA ILE A 8 1.18 6.17 -4.33
C ILE A 8 0.44 4.85 -4.42
N GLY A 9 -0.36 4.53 -3.39
CA GLY A 9 -1.03 3.24 -3.30
C GLY A 9 -2.45 3.38 -2.75
N HIS A 10 -3.41 2.81 -3.47
CA HIS A 10 -4.79 2.69 -3.03
C HIS A 10 -5.05 1.31 -2.41
N SER A 11 -5.88 1.24 -1.37
CA SER A 11 -6.39 -0.02 -0.82
C SER A 11 -5.26 -1.02 -0.49
N MET A 12 -5.28 -2.21 -1.10
CA MET A 12 -4.22 -3.21 -1.00
C MET A 12 -2.85 -2.67 -1.45
N GLY A 13 -2.80 -1.84 -2.49
CA GLY A 13 -1.57 -1.21 -2.98
C GLY A 13 -0.93 -0.28 -1.96
N GLY A 14 -1.73 0.41 -1.14
CA GLY A 14 -1.24 1.21 -0.02
C GLY A 14 -0.54 0.33 1.03
N CYS A 15 -1.17 -0.78 1.41
CA CYS A 15 -0.58 -1.76 2.33
C CYS A 15 0.74 -2.35 1.80
N MET A 16 0.78 -2.68 0.50
CA MET A 16 1.99 -3.20 -0.17
C MET A 16 3.14 -2.19 -0.16
N LEU A 17 2.87 -0.92 -0.47
CA LEU A 17 3.88 0.14 -0.47
C LEU A 17 4.38 0.46 0.94
N THR A 18 3.50 0.44 1.95
CA THR A 18 3.93 0.58 3.34
C THR A 18 4.84 -0.57 3.75
N ASN A 19 4.51 -1.82 3.38
CA ASN A 19 5.39 -2.95 3.65
C ASN A 19 6.74 -2.84 2.91
N LEU A 20 6.75 -2.34 1.67
CA LEU A 20 7.99 -2.06 0.93
C LEU A 20 8.84 -1.01 1.66
N ALA A 21 8.23 0.07 2.13
CA ALA A 21 8.93 1.09 2.90
C ALA A 21 9.46 0.57 4.24
N LEU A 22 8.79 -0.39 4.87
CA LEU A 22 9.31 -1.04 6.09
C LEU A 22 10.49 -1.97 5.80
N ILE A 23 10.54 -2.62 4.63
CA ILE A 23 11.66 -3.49 4.21
C ILE A 23 12.84 -2.65 3.71
N GLN A 24 12.57 -1.55 3.02
CA GLN A 24 13.57 -0.64 2.46
C GLN A 24 13.28 0.81 2.90
N PRO A 25 13.61 1.19 4.16
CA PRO A 25 13.23 2.48 4.75
C PRO A 25 13.66 3.70 3.96
N ARG A 26 14.77 3.62 3.23
CA ARG A 26 15.36 4.74 2.49
C ARG A 26 15.07 4.69 0.98
N LEU A 27 14.24 3.76 0.49
CA LEU A 27 13.91 3.67 -0.93
C LEU A 27 12.94 4.77 -1.36
N LEU A 28 11.81 4.86 -0.66
CA LEU A 28 10.77 5.86 -0.92
C LEU A 28 11.06 7.10 -0.08
N SER A 29 10.99 8.28 -0.70
CA SER A 29 11.15 9.56 -0.02
C SER A 29 9.83 10.04 0.61
N GLY A 30 8.70 9.56 0.09
CA GLY A 30 7.36 9.87 0.60
C GLY A 30 6.32 8.85 0.15
N LEU A 31 5.20 8.79 0.87
CA LEU A 31 4.06 7.92 0.60
C LEU A 31 2.76 8.73 0.52
N ILE A 32 1.89 8.33 -0.41
CA ILE A 32 0.49 8.74 -0.47
C ILE A 32 -0.35 7.46 -0.43
N LEU A 33 -1.02 7.26 0.70
CA LEU A 33 -1.80 6.07 0.98
C LEU A 33 -3.28 6.41 0.89
N ILE A 34 -3.93 5.98 -0.19
CA ILE A 34 -5.32 6.30 -0.48
C ILE A 34 -6.19 5.16 0.06
N ASP A 35 -6.91 5.44 1.13
CA ASP A 35 -7.79 4.51 1.85
C ASP A 35 -7.15 3.11 2.05
N PRO A 36 -5.93 3.05 2.63
CA PRO A 36 -5.13 1.83 2.65
C PRO A 36 -5.73 0.75 3.55
N VAL A 37 -5.69 -0.50 3.10
CA VAL A 37 -6.14 -1.66 3.89
C VAL A 37 -5.06 -2.04 4.91
N ILE A 38 -4.99 -1.28 6.00
CA ILE A 38 -4.09 -1.46 7.14
C ILE A 38 -4.94 -1.37 8.41
N ALA A 39 -4.99 -2.44 9.21
CA ALA A 39 -5.85 -2.49 10.40
C ALA A 39 -5.29 -3.47 11.43
N ALA A 40 -5.49 -3.18 12.72
CA ALA A 40 -4.97 -3.98 13.83
C ALA A 40 -5.53 -5.42 13.83
N THR A 41 -6.78 -5.60 13.40
CA THR A 41 -7.47 -6.89 13.43
C THR A 41 -8.01 -7.28 12.06
N GLN A 42 -8.05 -8.59 11.81
CA GLN A 42 -8.74 -9.16 10.65
C GLN A 42 -10.20 -9.41 11.04
N GLY A 43 -11.08 -8.46 10.76
CA GLY A 43 -12.51 -8.58 11.03
C GLY A 43 -13.22 -9.52 10.05
N ARG A 44 -14.35 -10.10 10.47
CA ARG A 44 -15.28 -10.83 9.57
C ARG A 44 -15.83 -9.95 8.42
N SER A 45 -15.80 -8.63 8.58
CA SER A 45 -16.16 -7.64 7.56
C SER A 45 -15.26 -7.71 6.32
N ASN A 46 -14.02 -8.22 6.45
CA ASN A 46 -13.07 -8.34 5.34
C ASN A 46 -13.51 -9.33 4.24
N TRP A 47 -14.55 -10.13 4.48
CA TRP A 47 -15.12 -11.05 3.47
C TRP A 47 -16.19 -10.42 2.59
N SER A 48 -16.73 -9.26 2.97
CA SER A 48 -17.80 -8.60 2.21
C SER A 48 -17.41 -8.33 0.75
N PRO A 49 -16.21 -7.79 0.44
CA PRO A 49 -15.78 -7.56 -0.95
C PRO A 49 -15.59 -8.87 -1.73
N ALA A 50 -15.08 -9.92 -1.08
CA ALA A 50 -14.93 -11.25 -1.68
C ALA A 50 -16.29 -11.85 -2.04
N ARG A 51 -17.28 -11.75 -1.15
CA ARG A 51 -18.64 -12.23 -1.38
C ARG A 51 -19.34 -11.44 -2.50
N ALA A 52 -19.19 -10.12 -2.51
CA ALA A 52 -19.78 -9.28 -3.55
C ALA A 52 -19.18 -9.59 -4.94
N SER A 53 -17.88 -9.84 -5.01
CA SER A 53 -17.17 -10.10 -6.27
C SER A 53 -17.41 -11.51 -6.80
N SER A 54 -17.55 -12.52 -5.93
CA SER A 54 -17.71 -13.93 -6.36
C SER A 54 -19.00 -14.18 -7.15
N GLY A 55 -20.08 -13.49 -6.80
CA GLY A 55 -21.38 -13.60 -7.49
C GLY A 55 -21.56 -12.61 -8.65
N ARG A 56 -20.56 -11.77 -8.95
CA ARG A 56 -20.70 -10.71 -9.95
C ARG A 56 -20.76 -11.29 -11.36
N ARG A 57 -21.57 -10.67 -12.22
CA ARG A 57 -21.55 -10.88 -13.67
C ARG A 57 -20.18 -10.47 -14.21
N ASP A 58 -19.59 -11.35 -15.01
CA ASP A 58 -18.27 -11.15 -15.63
C ASP A 58 -18.23 -11.55 -17.11
N LEU A 59 -19.38 -11.74 -17.75
CA LEU A 59 -19.52 -12.03 -19.17
C LEU A 59 -20.62 -11.16 -19.80
N TRP A 60 -20.36 -10.61 -20.97
CA TRP A 60 -21.28 -9.77 -21.74
C TRP A 60 -21.24 -10.10 -23.24
N PRO A 61 -22.36 -9.92 -23.96
CA PRO A 61 -22.44 -10.24 -25.38
C PRO A 61 -21.59 -9.30 -26.25
N SER A 62 -21.32 -8.08 -25.79
CA SER A 62 -20.46 -7.11 -26.47
C SER A 62 -19.88 -6.10 -25.46
N ARG A 63 -18.88 -5.34 -25.90
CA ARG A 63 -18.31 -4.23 -25.12
C ARG A 63 -19.35 -3.14 -24.83
N ASP A 64 -20.22 -2.84 -25.78
CA ASP A 64 -21.29 -1.83 -25.61
C ASP A 64 -22.36 -2.30 -24.60
N ALA A 65 -22.66 -3.60 -24.60
CA ALA A 65 -23.55 -4.19 -23.61
C ALA A 65 -22.94 -4.14 -22.19
N ALA A 66 -21.61 -4.36 -22.07
CA ALA A 66 -20.89 -4.20 -20.82
C ALA A 66 -20.90 -2.74 -20.34
N ALA A 67 -20.57 -1.79 -21.23
CA ALA A 67 -20.61 -0.35 -20.94
C ALA A 67 -21.99 0.09 -20.44
N SER A 68 -23.04 -0.33 -21.15
CA SER A 68 -24.44 -0.06 -20.77
C SER A 68 -24.81 -0.66 -19.42
N ALA A 69 -24.30 -1.85 -19.10
CA ALA A 69 -24.51 -2.49 -17.80
C ALA A 69 -23.77 -1.75 -16.68
N PHE A 70 -22.53 -1.30 -16.92
CA PHE A 70 -21.75 -0.53 -15.95
C PHE A 70 -22.42 0.82 -15.66
N ALA A 71 -22.84 1.57 -16.67
CA ALA A 71 -23.52 2.86 -16.50
C ALA A 71 -24.83 2.77 -15.69
N LYS A 72 -25.54 1.63 -15.76
CA LYS A 72 -26.77 1.38 -14.99
C LYS A 72 -26.51 0.95 -13.54
N SER A 73 -25.29 0.57 -13.19
CA SER A 73 -24.94 0.09 -11.85
C SER A 73 -24.73 1.26 -10.89
N LYS A 74 -25.44 1.26 -9.76
CA LYS A 74 -25.24 2.25 -8.68
C LYS A 74 -23.79 2.31 -8.18
N PHE A 75 -23.06 1.19 -8.25
CA PHE A 75 -21.65 1.12 -7.85
C PHE A 75 -20.74 1.95 -8.76
N TYR A 76 -20.99 1.96 -10.08
CA TYR A 76 -20.17 2.71 -11.04
C TYR A 76 -20.68 4.14 -11.22
N GLN A 77 -21.93 4.43 -10.87
CA GLN A 77 -22.51 5.77 -10.97
C GLN A 77 -21.86 6.79 -10.03
N THR A 78 -21.15 6.34 -8.98
CA THR A 78 -20.38 7.22 -8.10
C THR A 78 -19.00 7.57 -8.66
N TRP A 79 -18.52 6.87 -9.68
CA TRP A 79 -17.20 7.10 -10.25
C TRP A 79 -17.20 8.32 -11.19
N ASP A 80 -16.05 8.99 -11.28
CA ASP A 80 -15.79 9.98 -12.32
C ASP A 80 -15.99 9.32 -13.70
N LYS A 81 -16.70 10.01 -14.60
CA LYS A 81 -17.02 9.50 -15.93
C LYS A 81 -15.77 9.04 -16.69
N ARG A 82 -14.66 9.77 -16.59
CA ARG A 82 -13.40 9.43 -17.27
C ARG A 82 -12.83 8.11 -16.76
N VAL A 83 -12.98 7.84 -15.46
CA VAL A 83 -12.54 6.57 -14.85
C VAL A 83 -13.43 5.42 -15.34
N LEU A 84 -14.74 5.63 -15.44
CA LEU A 84 -15.67 4.64 -15.97
C LEU A 84 -15.44 4.35 -17.48
N ASP A 85 -15.12 5.38 -18.25
CA ASP A 85 -14.75 5.24 -19.67
C ASP A 85 -13.48 4.37 -19.80
N LEU A 86 -12.43 4.68 -19.02
CA LEU A 86 -11.19 3.89 -18.97
C LEU A 86 -11.41 2.46 -18.45
N TRP A 87 -12.30 2.28 -17.49
CA TRP A 87 -12.70 0.95 -17.01
C TRP A 87 -13.35 0.12 -18.12
N THR A 88 -14.19 0.74 -18.94
CA THR A 88 -14.85 0.08 -20.08
C THR A 88 -13.84 -0.26 -21.19
N GLU A 89 -12.87 0.62 -21.42
CA GLU A 89 -11.82 0.42 -22.41
C GLU A 89 -10.84 -0.70 -22.00
N HIS A 90 -10.29 -0.61 -20.78
CA HIS A 90 -9.17 -1.44 -20.35
C HIS A 90 -9.55 -2.59 -19.41
N GLY A 91 -10.67 -2.48 -18.70
CA GLY A 91 -11.15 -3.48 -17.74
C GLY A 91 -11.74 -4.72 -18.40
N LEU A 92 -11.93 -4.72 -19.72
CA LEU A 92 -12.51 -5.81 -20.49
C LEU A 92 -11.49 -6.42 -21.47
N ARG A 93 -11.70 -7.70 -21.79
CA ARG A 93 -10.97 -8.43 -22.83
C ARG A 93 -11.94 -9.28 -23.65
N ASP A 94 -11.62 -9.44 -24.92
CA ASP A 94 -12.42 -10.22 -25.86
C ASP A 94 -12.27 -11.72 -25.58
N LEU A 95 -13.31 -12.49 -25.90
CA LEU A 95 -13.28 -13.95 -25.90
C LEU A 95 -12.63 -14.49 -27.20
N PRO A 96 -12.10 -15.72 -27.21
CA PRO A 96 -12.09 -16.70 -26.12
C PRO A 96 -11.02 -16.43 -25.05
N THR A 97 -11.24 -16.97 -23.86
CA THR A 97 -10.26 -16.99 -22.76
C THR A 97 -10.21 -18.39 -22.12
N ALA A 98 -9.23 -18.65 -21.25
CA ALA A 98 -9.17 -19.93 -20.53
C ALA A 98 -10.41 -20.23 -19.67
N LEU A 99 -11.14 -19.20 -19.21
CA LEU A 99 -12.39 -19.36 -18.44
C LEU A 99 -13.63 -19.48 -19.33
N TYR A 100 -13.57 -18.94 -20.54
CA TYR A 100 -14.65 -18.92 -21.53
C TYR A 100 -14.08 -19.30 -22.90
N PRO A 101 -13.90 -20.61 -23.17
CA PRO A 101 -13.16 -21.08 -24.35
C PRO A 101 -13.95 -20.96 -25.65
N SER A 102 -15.27 -20.83 -25.57
CA SER A 102 -16.16 -20.58 -26.71
C SER A 102 -16.53 -19.10 -26.76
N ALA A 103 -16.60 -18.55 -27.98
CA ALA A 103 -17.24 -17.27 -28.27
C ALA A 103 -18.51 -17.56 -29.08
N GLU A 104 -19.65 -17.01 -28.65
CA GLU A 104 -20.94 -17.15 -29.29
C GLU A 104 -21.45 -15.79 -29.80
N GLY A 105 -21.98 -15.76 -31.03
CA GLY A 105 -22.58 -14.58 -31.65
C GLY A 105 -21.69 -13.86 -32.67
N GLU A 106 -22.30 -12.94 -33.43
CA GLU A 106 -21.60 -12.08 -34.40
C GLU A 106 -20.82 -10.94 -33.72
N ASP A 107 -21.35 -10.45 -32.60
CA ASP A 107 -20.68 -9.45 -31.76
C ASP A 107 -19.58 -10.10 -30.90
N LYS A 108 -18.44 -9.40 -30.77
CA LYS A 108 -17.32 -9.87 -29.93
C LYS A 108 -17.70 -9.84 -28.45
N GLN A 109 -18.04 -11.01 -27.90
CA GLN A 109 -18.25 -11.19 -26.47
C GLN A 109 -17.02 -10.78 -25.66
N VAL A 110 -17.26 -10.25 -24.46
CA VAL A 110 -16.20 -9.75 -23.57
C VAL A 110 -16.36 -10.26 -22.14
N THR A 111 -15.24 -10.39 -21.45
CA THR A 111 -15.15 -10.68 -20.02
C THR A 111 -14.22 -9.70 -19.32
N LEU A 112 -14.17 -9.72 -17.99
CA LEU A 112 -13.23 -8.92 -17.22
C LEU A 112 -11.78 -9.33 -17.53
N ARG A 113 -10.90 -8.33 -17.69
CA ARG A 113 -9.47 -8.52 -17.88
C ARG A 113 -8.83 -9.15 -16.64
N THR A 114 -9.13 -8.59 -15.47
CA THR A 114 -8.91 -9.24 -14.17
C THR A 114 -10.14 -10.06 -13.85
N SER A 115 -10.03 -11.39 -13.81
CA SER A 115 -11.21 -12.21 -13.53
C SER A 115 -11.70 -12.00 -12.10
N LYS A 116 -13.01 -12.20 -11.86
CA LYS A 116 -13.56 -12.15 -10.49
C LYS A 116 -12.86 -13.12 -9.55
N HIS A 117 -12.33 -14.23 -10.06
CA HIS A 117 -11.56 -15.19 -9.28
C HIS A 117 -10.23 -14.59 -8.78
N GLN A 118 -9.48 -13.92 -9.66
CA GLN A 118 -8.24 -13.23 -9.29
C GLN A 118 -8.50 -12.09 -8.29
N GLU A 119 -9.56 -11.32 -8.52
CA GLU A 119 -10.01 -10.26 -7.61
C GLU A 119 -10.36 -10.82 -6.22
N VAL A 120 -11.18 -11.88 -6.15
CA VAL A 120 -11.54 -12.54 -4.88
C VAL A 120 -10.31 -13.03 -4.12
N HIS A 121 -9.32 -13.60 -4.82
CA HIS A 121 -8.06 -14.03 -4.19
C HIS A 121 -7.23 -12.88 -3.62
N SER A 122 -7.44 -11.66 -4.08
CA SER A 122 -6.79 -10.46 -3.50
C SER A 122 -7.39 -10.11 -2.13
N PHE A 123 -8.69 -10.38 -1.93
CA PHE A 123 -9.40 -10.15 -0.68
C PHE A 123 -9.30 -11.32 0.31
N ALA A 124 -9.27 -12.55 -0.20
CA ALA A 124 -9.43 -13.75 0.61
C ALA A 124 -8.47 -14.86 0.19
N ARG A 125 -7.54 -15.22 1.08
CA ARG A 125 -6.74 -16.44 0.96
C ARG A 125 -7.40 -17.54 1.79
N PRO A 126 -7.70 -18.73 1.23
CA PRO A 126 -8.31 -19.81 1.99
C PRO A 126 -7.37 -20.30 3.10
N THR A 127 -7.93 -20.72 4.23
CA THR A 127 -7.22 -21.41 5.31
C THR A 127 -7.15 -22.93 5.10
N TYR A 128 -7.52 -23.40 3.90
CA TYR A 128 -7.55 -24.79 3.46
C TYR A 128 -6.92 -24.91 2.06
N ARG A 129 -6.51 -26.12 1.65
CA ARG A 129 -5.97 -26.36 0.30
C ARG A 129 -7.10 -26.46 -0.71
N ALA A 130 -7.10 -25.57 -1.72
CA ALA A 130 -8.14 -25.52 -2.76
C ALA A 130 -8.03 -26.62 -3.84
N ALA A 131 -6.87 -27.28 -3.99
CA ALA A 131 -6.63 -28.21 -5.10
C ALA A 131 -7.27 -29.60 -4.91
N SER A 132 -7.84 -29.91 -3.73
CA SER A 132 -8.59 -31.14 -3.50
C SER A 132 -9.92 -30.83 -2.83
N ASP A 133 -10.97 -30.65 -3.62
CA ASP A 133 -12.36 -30.76 -3.14
C ASP A 133 -12.61 -32.10 -2.41
N ARG A 134 -11.73 -33.09 -2.62
CA ARG A 134 -11.74 -34.39 -1.94
C ARG A 134 -11.42 -34.34 -0.44
N ASP A 135 -10.68 -33.35 0.04
CA ASP A 135 -10.29 -33.27 1.47
C ASP A 135 -11.06 -32.22 2.27
N GLY A 136 -11.75 -31.29 1.59
CA GLY A 136 -12.53 -30.24 2.25
C GLY A 136 -11.78 -29.48 3.36
N PRO A 137 -12.49 -28.78 4.26
CA PRO A 137 -11.88 -28.09 5.41
C PRO A 137 -11.31 -29.03 6.49
N ASN A 138 -11.11 -30.33 6.22
CA ASN A 138 -10.76 -31.33 7.23
C ASN A 138 -9.25 -31.48 7.46
N ARG A 139 -8.40 -30.84 6.64
CA ARG A 139 -6.95 -30.80 6.87
C ARG A 139 -6.56 -29.43 7.44
N PRO A 140 -6.10 -29.37 8.70
CA PRO A 140 -5.74 -28.09 9.30
C PRO A 140 -4.51 -27.49 8.59
N PRO A 141 -4.45 -26.15 8.43
CA PRO A 141 -3.27 -25.46 7.95
C PRO A 141 -2.05 -25.75 8.83
N THR A 142 -0.90 -25.80 8.19
CA THR A 142 0.42 -26.03 8.79
C THR A 142 1.33 -24.83 8.53
N ARG A 143 2.45 -24.69 9.27
CA ARG A 143 3.49 -23.69 8.97
C ARG A 143 4.00 -23.76 7.52
N SER A 144 4.02 -24.95 6.91
CA SER A 144 4.48 -25.12 5.53
C SER A 144 3.45 -24.69 4.49
N THR A 145 2.17 -24.68 4.83
CA THR A 145 1.08 -24.31 3.89
C THR A 145 0.58 -22.89 4.10
N HIS A 146 0.63 -22.42 5.35
CA HIS A 146 0.11 -21.13 5.79
C HIS A 146 1.10 -20.52 6.80
N PRO A 147 2.34 -20.18 6.38
CA PRO A 147 3.38 -19.68 7.27
C PRO A 147 2.99 -18.38 7.99
N ASP A 148 2.06 -17.63 7.40
CA ASP A 148 1.61 -16.33 7.88
C ASP A 148 0.36 -16.41 8.79
N LEU A 149 -0.17 -17.62 9.03
CA LEU A 149 -1.23 -17.83 10.02
C LEU A 149 -0.59 -17.99 11.42
N PRO A 150 -1.06 -17.24 12.44
CA PRO A 150 -0.64 -17.52 13.80
C PRO A 150 -1.14 -18.92 14.19
N ILE A 151 -0.23 -19.84 14.50
CA ILE A 151 -0.56 -21.25 14.83
C ILE A 151 -1.48 -21.37 16.05
N ALA A 152 -1.43 -20.39 16.96
CA ALA A 152 -2.29 -20.32 18.13
C ALA A 152 -3.74 -19.95 17.80
N VAL A 153 -4.01 -19.41 16.61
CA VAL A 153 -5.38 -19.23 16.10
C VAL A 153 -5.76 -20.55 15.45
N ALA A 154 -6.38 -21.44 16.23
CA ALA A 154 -6.95 -22.65 15.69
C ALA A 154 -7.87 -22.26 14.51
N PRO A 155 -7.60 -22.75 13.30
CA PRO A 155 -8.45 -22.52 12.13
C PRO A 155 -9.77 -23.21 12.41
N SER A 156 -10.74 -22.45 12.88
CA SER A 156 -12.10 -22.94 13.06
C SER A 156 -12.86 -22.72 11.75
N ARG A 157 -13.91 -23.51 11.52
CA ARG A 157 -14.90 -23.25 10.45
C ARG A 157 -15.46 -21.81 10.48
N ALA A 158 -15.24 -21.06 11.56
CA ALA A 158 -15.66 -19.67 11.72
C ALA A 158 -14.76 -18.63 10.99
N LEU A 159 -13.55 -19.00 10.54
CA LEU A 159 -12.61 -18.15 9.78
C LEU A 159 -12.02 -18.92 8.57
N PRO A 160 -12.81 -19.16 7.51
CA PRO A 160 -12.40 -19.96 6.35
C PRO A 160 -11.38 -19.26 5.43
N PHE A 161 -11.09 -17.98 5.67
CA PHE A 161 -10.19 -17.17 4.88
C PHE A 161 -9.32 -16.29 5.79
N TYR A 162 -8.19 -15.78 5.27
CA TYR A 162 -7.31 -14.85 5.98
C TYR A 162 -6.54 -13.94 5.01
N ARG A 163 -6.04 -12.80 5.53
CA ARG A 163 -5.01 -11.96 4.91
C ARG A 163 -4.08 -11.44 6.03
N PRO A 164 -2.81 -11.87 6.10
CA PRO A 164 -1.92 -11.50 7.21
C PRO A 164 -1.36 -10.07 7.11
N GLU A 165 -1.31 -9.51 5.90
CA GLU A 165 -0.54 -8.30 5.60
C GLU A 165 -1.05 -7.06 6.34
N PRO A 166 -2.37 -6.75 6.39
CA PRO A 166 -2.84 -5.52 7.02
C PRO A 166 -2.47 -5.39 8.51
N ALA A 167 -2.60 -6.48 9.27
CA ALA A 167 -2.28 -6.49 10.71
C ALA A 167 -0.77 -6.46 10.95
N SER A 168 -0.01 -7.19 10.13
CA SER A 168 1.46 -7.16 10.19
C SER A 168 2.03 -5.78 9.88
N VAL A 169 1.46 -5.07 8.90
CA VAL A 169 1.86 -3.70 8.55
C VAL A 169 1.43 -2.73 9.64
N PHE A 170 0.20 -2.85 10.15
CA PHE A 170 -0.33 -2.00 11.21
C PHE A 170 0.58 -1.99 12.44
N ALA A 171 1.01 -3.16 12.90
CA ALA A 171 1.90 -3.30 14.06
C ALA A 171 3.28 -2.64 13.87
N ARG A 172 3.68 -2.36 12.63
CA ARG A 172 4.97 -1.77 12.26
C ARG A 172 4.88 -0.31 11.80
N LEU A 173 3.68 0.28 11.79
CA LEU A 173 3.50 1.71 11.46
C LEU A 173 4.43 2.65 12.25
N PRO A 174 4.75 2.41 13.54
CA PRO A 174 5.71 3.25 14.25
C PRO A 174 7.09 3.34 13.58
N ASN A 175 7.52 2.31 12.85
CA ASN A 175 8.83 2.27 12.21
C ASN A 175 8.83 2.83 10.78
N LEU A 176 7.73 3.41 10.31
CA LEU A 176 7.62 3.89 8.93
C LEU A 176 8.45 5.17 8.74
N HIS A 177 9.53 5.05 7.97
CA HIS A 177 10.51 6.11 7.72
C HIS A 177 10.07 7.25 6.77
N PRO A 178 9.45 6.98 5.61
CA PRO A 178 9.04 8.06 4.71
C PRO A 178 7.91 8.91 5.31
N GLY A 179 7.88 10.18 4.94
CA GLY A 179 6.70 11.01 5.19
C GLY A 179 5.47 10.39 4.51
N THR A 180 4.30 10.46 5.16
CA THR A 180 3.09 9.77 4.70
C THR A 180 1.87 10.69 4.71
N LEU A 181 1.25 10.87 3.55
CA LEU A 181 -0.10 11.39 3.44
C LEU A 181 -1.09 10.22 3.40
N TYR A 182 -2.08 10.25 4.28
CA TYR A 182 -3.28 9.44 4.15
C TYR A 182 -4.38 10.22 3.42
N VAL A 183 -5.06 9.59 2.47
CA VAL A 183 -6.26 10.14 1.82
C VAL A 183 -7.41 9.17 2.03
N PHE A 184 -8.37 9.51 2.89
CA PHE A 184 -9.46 8.62 3.29
C PHE A 184 -10.79 9.01 2.68
N GLY A 185 -11.66 8.03 2.47
CA GLY A 185 -13.07 8.26 2.20
C GLY A 185 -13.84 8.50 3.50
N ALA A 186 -14.65 9.55 3.56
CA ALA A 186 -15.50 9.87 4.71
C ALA A 186 -16.50 8.75 5.02
N HIS A 187 -16.94 8.03 3.98
CA HIS A 187 -17.95 6.95 4.04
C HIS A 187 -17.32 5.56 3.84
N SER A 188 -16.00 5.44 3.99
CA SER A 188 -15.31 4.15 3.82
C SER A 188 -15.53 3.24 5.02
N ASP A 189 -16.09 2.06 4.77
CA ASP A 189 -16.22 0.98 5.77
C ASP A 189 -14.87 0.39 6.19
N LEU A 190 -13.77 0.73 5.51
CA LEU A 190 -12.41 0.25 5.81
C LEU A 190 -11.58 1.25 6.64
N SER A 191 -12.06 2.50 6.75
CA SER A 191 -11.34 3.60 7.38
C SER A 191 -12.27 4.42 8.27
N THR A 192 -12.80 3.79 9.32
CA THR A 192 -13.62 4.50 10.30
C THR A 192 -12.83 5.63 10.97
N THR A 193 -13.51 6.60 11.55
CA THR A 193 -12.85 7.70 12.28
C THR A 193 -11.84 7.20 13.32
N VAL A 194 -12.15 6.09 14.00
CA VAL A 194 -11.25 5.44 14.97
C VAL A 194 -10.03 4.85 14.26
N ASP A 195 -10.24 4.08 13.19
CA ASP A 195 -9.15 3.45 12.45
C ASP A 195 -8.19 4.48 11.82
N ARG A 196 -8.70 5.63 11.40
CA ARG A 196 -7.90 6.75 10.85
C ARG A 196 -7.07 7.40 11.94
N ALA A 197 -7.69 7.77 13.06
CA ALA A 197 -7.02 8.40 14.19
C ALA A 197 -5.90 7.50 14.72
N GLU A 198 -6.13 6.19 14.81
CA GLU A 198 -5.13 5.23 15.27
C GLU A 198 -3.95 5.12 14.30
N LYS A 199 -4.18 5.07 12.98
CA LYS A 199 -3.11 5.10 11.97
C LYS A 199 -2.26 6.37 12.09
N LEU A 200 -2.90 7.53 12.23
CA LEU A 200 -2.21 8.81 12.37
C LEU A 200 -1.37 8.88 13.64
N ALA A 201 -1.91 8.38 14.76
CA ALA A 201 -1.22 8.37 16.05
C ALA A 201 0.01 7.45 16.05
N LEU A 202 -0.01 6.35 15.30
CA LEU A 202 1.07 5.37 15.29
C LEU A 202 2.15 5.65 14.23
N THR A 203 1.77 6.13 13.04
CA THR A 203 2.68 6.17 11.88
C THR A 203 3.94 7.01 12.16
N GLY A 204 5.11 6.39 11.99
CA GLY A 204 6.42 7.05 12.05
C GLY A 204 6.86 7.52 13.44
N THR A 205 6.18 7.12 14.51
CA THR A 205 6.45 7.60 15.87
C THR A 205 7.56 6.86 16.63
N GLY A 206 7.99 5.72 16.12
CA GLY A 206 8.98 4.85 16.76
C GLY A 206 10.39 5.00 16.20
N VAL A 207 11.30 4.15 16.67
CA VAL A 207 12.70 4.12 16.20
C VAL A 207 12.74 3.88 14.68
N GLY A 208 13.49 4.72 13.98
CA GLY A 208 13.62 4.70 12.53
C GLY A 208 12.43 5.28 11.76
N GLY A 209 11.36 5.68 12.47
CA GLY A 209 10.20 6.34 11.90
C GLY A 209 10.48 7.77 11.44
N SER A 210 9.51 8.35 10.75
CA SER A 210 9.60 9.70 10.19
C SER A 210 9.53 10.83 11.21
N GLY A 211 9.17 10.56 12.48
CA GLY A 211 8.77 11.59 13.46
C GLY A 211 7.24 11.80 13.52
N GLY A 212 6.50 11.15 12.61
CA GLY A 212 5.05 11.06 12.64
C GLY A 212 4.33 12.40 12.45
N ALA A 213 3.09 12.48 12.94
CA ALA A 213 2.27 13.68 12.82
C ALA A 213 2.84 14.87 13.62
N ARG A 214 3.54 14.62 14.73
CA ARG A 214 4.14 15.66 15.59
C ARG A 214 5.19 16.49 14.88
N GLU A 215 5.97 15.87 14.00
CA GLU A 215 6.97 16.54 13.17
C GLU A 215 6.42 16.98 11.80
N GLY A 216 5.09 16.89 11.61
CA GLY A 216 4.43 17.23 10.35
C GLY A 216 4.75 16.27 9.20
N ARG A 217 5.33 15.10 9.49
CA ARG A 217 5.70 14.07 8.50
C ARG A 217 4.56 13.11 8.19
N VAL A 218 3.47 13.15 8.95
CA VAL A 218 2.25 12.39 8.66
C VAL A 218 1.05 13.33 8.69
N LYS A 219 0.21 13.26 7.65
CA LYS A 219 -1.02 14.06 7.50
C LYS A 219 -2.16 13.20 7.00
N GLU A 220 -3.39 13.68 7.18
CA GLU A 220 -4.56 13.11 6.51
C GLU A 220 -5.35 14.16 5.73
N VAL A 221 -6.03 13.68 4.70
CA VAL A 221 -7.12 14.36 4.01
C VAL A 221 -8.29 13.39 3.97
N VAL A 222 -9.49 13.88 4.31
CA VAL A 222 -10.72 13.09 4.27
C VAL A 222 -11.64 13.69 3.20
N LEU A 223 -12.04 12.88 2.23
CA LEU A 223 -12.86 13.29 1.09
C LEU A 223 -14.25 12.66 1.19
N ASP A 224 -15.27 13.36 0.70
CA ASP A 224 -16.66 12.88 0.62
C ASP A 224 -16.78 11.74 -0.42
N ALA A 225 -16.35 10.54 -0.06
CA ALA A 225 -16.30 9.35 -0.90
C ALA A 225 -16.38 8.07 -0.07
N GLY A 226 -16.69 6.96 -0.73
CA GLY A 226 -16.51 5.62 -0.18
C GLY A 226 -15.04 5.16 -0.24
N HIS A 227 -14.84 3.84 -0.22
CA HIS A 227 -13.49 3.25 -0.30
C HIS A 227 -12.76 3.56 -1.62
N LEU A 228 -13.49 3.79 -2.71
CA LEU A 228 -12.94 4.01 -4.05
C LEU A 228 -12.66 5.49 -4.30
N VAL A 229 -12.04 6.14 -3.30
CA VAL A 229 -11.68 7.57 -3.31
C VAL A 229 -11.03 8.04 -4.61
N PRO A 230 -10.00 7.37 -5.18
CA PRO A 230 -9.36 7.86 -6.39
C PRO A 230 -10.21 7.66 -7.66
N MET A 231 -11.32 6.92 -7.57
CA MET A 231 -12.29 6.76 -8.65
C MET A 231 -13.47 7.74 -8.50
N GLU A 232 -13.88 8.04 -7.26
CA GLU A 232 -15.03 8.88 -6.94
C GLU A 232 -14.70 10.38 -6.84
N ARG A 233 -13.47 10.72 -6.40
CA ARG A 233 -12.99 12.09 -6.15
C ARG A 233 -11.60 12.28 -6.74
N VAL A 234 -11.52 12.09 -8.06
CA VAL A 234 -10.24 12.11 -8.82
C VAL A 234 -9.49 13.43 -8.63
N GLY A 235 -10.18 14.55 -8.81
CA GLY A 235 -9.57 15.88 -8.77
C GLY A 235 -9.04 16.25 -7.39
N GLU A 236 -9.83 16.00 -6.35
CA GLU A 236 -9.48 16.28 -4.97
C GLU A 236 -8.34 15.35 -4.50
N THR A 237 -8.40 14.06 -4.87
CA THR A 237 -7.32 13.10 -4.57
C THR A 237 -6.01 13.51 -5.23
N ALA A 238 -6.06 13.92 -6.50
CA ALA A 238 -4.89 14.36 -7.24
C ALA A 238 -4.31 15.66 -6.65
N SER A 239 -5.17 16.59 -6.23
CA SER A 239 -4.74 17.85 -5.61
C SER A 239 -4.03 17.61 -4.28
N ALA A 240 -4.62 16.81 -3.40
CA ALA A 240 -4.00 16.42 -2.13
C ALA A 240 -2.65 15.70 -2.34
N ALA A 241 -2.59 14.78 -3.31
CA ALA A 241 -1.36 14.10 -3.68
C ALA A 241 -0.29 15.09 -4.20
N ALA A 242 -0.66 16.02 -5.08
CA ALA A 242 0.27 16.99 -5.66
C ALA A 242 0.86 17.93 -4.60
N GLU A 243 0.03 18.44 -3.68
CA GLU A 243 0.49 19.27 -2.56
C GLU A 243 1.47 18.53 -1.67
N TRP A 244 1.19 17.26 -1.36
CA TRP A 244 2.09 16.43 -0.57
C TRP A 244 3.41 16.16 -1.30
N ILE A 245 3.35 15.79 -2.59
CA ILE A 245 4.53 15.58 -3.43
C ILE A 245 5.42 16.84 -3.41
N ALA A 246 4.85 18.01 -3.64
CA ALA A 246 5.61 19.27 -3.61
C ALA A 246 6.33 19.47 -2.26
N SER A 247 5.66 19.16 -1.15
CA SER A 247 6.27 19.26 0.18
C SER A 247 7.45 18.29 0.39
N GLU A 248 7.32 17.03 -0.06
CA GLU A 248 8.40 16.04 0.07
C GLU A 248 9.54 16.28 -0.92
N LEU A 249 9.27 16.86 -2.11
CA LEU A 249 10.29 17.32 -3.05
C LEU A 249 11.15 18.43 -2.45
N ASN A 250 10.52 19.46 -1.88
CA ASN A 250 11.23 20.57 -1.24
C ASN A 250 12.14 20.05 -0.12
N ARG A 251 11.59 19.19 0.75
CA ARG A 251 12.36 18.56 1.83
C ARG A 251 13.56 17.76 1.29
N PHE A 252 13.35 16.96 0.25
CA PHE A 252 14.43 16.17 -0.33
C PHE A 252 15.56 17.04 -0.92
N GLU A 253 15.21 18.16 -1.54
CA GLU A 253 16.22 19.10 -2.05
C GLU A 253 16.93 19.86 -0.92
N ASP A 254 16.23 20.20 0.17
CA ASP A 254 16.86 20.76 1.37
C ASP A 254 17.86 19.78 1.98
N GLU A 255 17.47 18.52 2.21
CA GLU A 255 18.35 17.46 2.72
C GLU A 255 19.58 17.25 1.82
N LYS A 256 19.39 17.27 0.49
CA LYS A 256 20.51 17.18 -0.46
C LYS A 256 21.42 18.39 -0.43
N ARG A 257 20.86 19.59 -0.26
CA ARG A 257 21.64 20.83 -0.17
C ARG A 257 22.50 20.81 1.09
N ASP A 258 21.94 20.39 2.22
CA ASP A 258 22.66 20.33 3.49
C ASP A 258 23.84 19.35 3.41
N VAL A 259 23.62 18.14 2.89
CA VAL A 259 24.70 17.16 2.66
C VAL A 259 25.74 17.69 1.69
N ARG A 260 25.33 18.41 0.64
CA ARG A 260 26.27 19.01 -0.30
C ARG A 260 27.13 20.08 0.39
N GLN A 261 26.53 20.98 1.17
CA GLN A 261 27.23 22.05 1.86
C GLN A 261 28.20 21.51 2.92
N GLU A 262 27.81 20.47 3.67
CA GLU A 262 28.69 19.79 4.62
C GLU A 262 29.95 19.23 3.94
N LEU A 263 29.80 18.74 2.70
CA LEU A 263 30.89 18.11 1.98
C LEU A 263 31.66 19.09 1.09
N GLU A 264 31.07 20.20 0.65
CA GLU A 264 31.55 21.07 -0.43
C GLU A 264 33.04 21.43 -0.30
N ASN A 265 33.46 21.82 0.91
CA ASN A 265 34.83 22.27 1.20
C ASN A 265 35.73 21.17 1.80
N VAL A 266 35.25 19.93 1.90
CA VAL A 266 36.04 18.80 2.39
C VAL A 266 36.80 18.17 1.22
N PRO A 267 38.14 18.12 1.24
CA PRO A 267 38.93 17.43 0.21
C PRO A 267 38.52 15.95 0.03
N LEU A 268 38.61 15.41 -1.19
CA LEU A 268 38.17 14.04 -1.49
C LEU A 268 38.87 12.97 -0.65
N ASP A 269 40.16 13.14 -0.37
CA ASP A 269 40.94 12.23 0.47
C ASP A 269 40.43 12.21 1.92
N GLN A 270 39.94 13.35 2.43
CA GLN A 270 39.33 13.45 3.75
C GLN A 270 37.92 12.85 3.76
N ARG A 271 37.13 12.99 2.68
CA ARG A 271 35.82 12.31 2.55
C ARG A 271 35.96 10.78 2.50
N ALA A 272 37.07 10.29 1.97
CA ALA A 272 37.35 8.86 1.80
C ALA A 272 37.95 8.18 3.05
N ARG A 273 38.18 8.92 4.14
CA ARG A 273 38.82 8.41 5.36
C ARG A 273 37.98 8.75 6.59
N MET A 274 38.13 7.94 7.63
CA MET A 274 37.55 8.29 8.95
C MET A 274 38.19 9.58 9.44
N SER A 275 37.37 10.52 9.92
CA SER A 275 37.90 11.75 10.51
C SER A 275 38.73 11.43 11.77
N PRO A 276 39.74 12.25 12.12
CA PRO A 276 40.51 12.05 13.36
C PRO A 276 39.61 11.93 14.60
N ARG A 277 38.52 12.72 14.65
CA ARG A 277 37.53 12.65 15.72
C ARG A 277 36.75 11.34 15.74
N PHE A 278 36.41 10.78 14.58
CA PHE A 278 35.80 9.45 14.50
C PHE A 278 36.73 8.38 15.08
N VAL A 279 38.03 8.43 14.73
CA VAL A 279 39.04 7.49 15.24
C VAL A 279 39.25 7.67 16.75
N GLU A 280 39.25 8.90 17.26
CA GLU A 280 39.32 9.20 18.69
C GLU A 280 38.16 8.57 19.46
N LEU A 281 36.92 8.80 18.98
CA LEU A 281 35.70 8.29 19.62
C LEU A 281 35.64 6.76 19.63
N ILE A 282 36.00 6.11 18.52
CA ILE A 282 35.95 4.64 18.43
C ILE A 282 37.09 3.96 19.21
N SER A 283 38.26 4.62 19.31
CA SER A 283 39.42 4.06 20.01
C SER A 283 39.36 4.26 21.53
N GLY A 284 38.44 5.09 22.03
CA GLY A 284 38.30 5.41 23.46
C GLY A 284 39.49 6.17 24.06
N ARG A 285 40.45 6.60 23.23
CA ARG A 285 41.59 7.42 23.66
C ARG A 285 41.13 8.87 23.67
N LYS A 286 40.93 9.47 24.85
CA LYS A 286 40.84 10.94 24.95
C LYS A 286 42.12 11.51 24.36
N GLY A 287 42.01 12.44 23.40
CA GLY A 287 43.14 13.03 22.70
C GLY A 287 44.30 13.31 23.65
N SER A 288 45.45 12.69 23.39
CA SER A 288 46.68 13.07 24.08
C SER A 288 46.89 14.56 23.82
N GLN A 289 46.90 15.36 24.88
CA GLN A 289 47.38 16.73 24.81
C GLN A 289 48.66 16.75 23.99
N ALA A 290 48.70 17.63 22.99
CA ALA A 290 49.85 17.86 22.13
C ALA A 290 51.11 17.86 22.99
N GLY A 291 51.96 16.85 22.79
CA GLY A 291 53.25 16.78 23.46
C GLY A 291 54.02 18.05 23.15
N LYS A 292 54.47 18.73 24.21
CA LYS A 292 55.40 19.87 24.10
C LYS A 292 56.57 19.48 23.17
N PRO A 293 57.04 20.38 22.30
CA PRO A 293 58.21 20.10 21.49
C PRO A 293 59.40 19.83 22.40
N LYS A 294 60.07 18.70 22.17
CA LYS A 294 61.42 18.51 22.71
C LYS A 294 62.36 19.38 21.89
N ILE A 295 63.18 20.11 22.66
CA ILE A 295 64.21 21.09 22.29
C ILE A 295 65.11 20.57 21.17
#